data_AF-A0A4Y2L9L9-F1
#
_entry.id   AF-A0A4Y2L9L9-F1
#
_cell.length_a   1.000
_cell.length_b   1.000
_cell.length_c   1.000
_cell.angle_alpha   90.00
_cell.angle_beta   90.00
_cell.angle_gamma   90.00
#
_symmetry.space_group_name_H-M   'P 1'
#
loop_
_entity.id
_entity.type
_entity.pdbx_description
1 polymer ?
#
loop_
_entity_poly.entity_id
_entity_poly.type
_entity_poly.pdbx_seq_one_letter_code
_entity_poly.pdbx_strand_id
1 'polypeptide(L)'
;MVFQKQLEVIADLSSQQLSRQLENIHYLKKYGFSIVTSSPKYSQSNGFIESRVKNFKKHFEKSVDEDPYLMMLVLRTTPSENGYSLAELLMGRKIRTN
;
A
#
# COMPACT_ATOMS: atom_id res chain seq x y z
N MET A 1 8.49 -12.92 -20.54
CA MET A 1 8.70 -13.01 -19.08
C MET A 1 7.51 -12.33 -18.41
N VAL A 2 6.50 -13.10 -18.03
CA VAL A 2 5.27 -12.57 -17.43
C VAL A 2 5.59 -12.30 -15.96
N PHE A 3 5.70 -11.03 -15.60
CA PHE A 3 5.77 -10.62 -14.20
C PHE A 3 4.40 -10.86 -13.55
N GLN A 4 4.12 -12.11 -13.19
CA GLN A 4 3.10 -12.42 -12.19
C GLN A 4 3.64 -11.97 -10.84
N LYS A 5 3.39 -10.70 -10.50
CA LYS A 5 3.67 -10.20 -9.15
C LYS A 5 2.57 -10.74 -8.23
N GLN A 6 2.88 -11.83 -7.52
CA GLN A 6 2.04 -12.24 -6.39
C GLN A 6 2.03 -11.09 -5.39
N LEU A 7 0.85 -10.56 -5.09
CA LEU A 7 0.70 -9.48 -4.11
C LEU A 7 0.71 -10.14 -2.73
N GLU A 8 1.84 -10.05 -2.03
CA GLU A 8 1.95 -10.46 -0.64
C GLU A 8 1.36 -9.37 0.26
N VAL A 9 0.29 -9.68 0.97
CA VAL A 9 -0.33 -8.78 1.95
C VAL A 9 0.26 -9.08 3.33
N ILE A 10 1.17 -8.22 3.78
CA ILE A 10 1.73 -8.27 5.14
C ILE A 10 0.83 -7.45 6.05
N ALA A 11 0.28 -8.07 7.09
CA ALA A 11 -0.58 -7.42 8.07
C ALA A 11 -0.10 -7.75 9.49
N ASP A 12 0.30 -6.73 10.26
CA ASP A 12 0.49 -6.86 11.72
C ASP A 12 -0.87 -6.75 12.40
N LEU A 13 -1.23 -7.78 13.18
CA LEU A 13 -2.56 -7.87 13.76
C LEU A 13 -2.49 -8.24 15.23
N SER A 14 -3.36 -7.61 16.01
CA SER A 14 -3.59 -8.00 17.40
C SER A 14 -4.51 -9.24 17.45
N SER A 15 -4.47 -10.00 18.54
CA SER A 15 -5.27 -11.23 18.73
C SER A 15 -6.78 -11.01 18.55
N GLN A 16 -7.27 -9.78 18.74
CA GLN A 16 -8.67 -9.38 18.60
C GLN A 16 -9.14 -9.22 17.13
N GLN A 17 -8.22 -9.11 16.17
CA GLN A 17 -8.52 -8.93 14.74
C GLN A 17 -8.58 -10.25 13.94
N LEU A 18 -8.38 -11.39 14.61
CA LEU A 18 -8.22 -12.72 14.01
C LEU A 18 -9.52 -13.33 13.44
N SER A 19 -10.70 -13.00 13.99
CA SER A 19 -11.97 -13.53 13.48
C SER A 19 -12.37 -12.90 12.13
N ARG A 20 -12.21 -11.57 12.01
CA ARG A 20 -12.38 -10.83 10.74
C ARG A 20 -11.38 -11.26 9.67
N GLN A 21 -10.21 -11.77 10.07
CA GLN A 21 -9.20 -12.28 9.15
C GLN A 21 -9.66 -13.51 8.38
N LEU A 22 -10.37 -14.46 9.00
CA LEU A 22 -10.78 -15.71 8.33
C LEU A 22 -11.70 -15.45 7.13
N GLU A 23 -12.62 -14.49 7.24
CA GLU A 23 -13.44 -14.03 6.11
C GLU A 23 -12.57 -13.39 5.01
N ASN A 24 -11.63 -12.53 5.38
CA ASN A 24 -10.72 -11.89 4.43
C ASN A 24 -9.80 -12.91 3.72
N ILE A 25 -9.37 -13.97 4.43
CA ILE A 25 -8.57 -15.05 3.84
C ILE A 25 -9.37 -15.75 2.73
N HIS A 26 -10.66 -15.98 2.91
CA HIS A 26 -11.51 -16.57 1.88
C HIS A 26 -11.58 -15.69 0.62
N TYR A 27 -11.78 -14.38 0.78
CA TYR A 27 -11.79 -13.44 -0.34
C TYR A 27 -10.43 -13.35 -1.03
N LEU A 28 -9.34 -13.26 -0.27
CA LEU A 28 -7.99 -13.15 -0.82
C LEU A 28 -7.59 -14.42 -1.59
N LYS A 29 -7.95 -15.61 -1.09
CA LYS A 29 -7.78 -16.88 -1.81
C LYS A 29 -8.57 -16.91 -3.12
N LYS A 30 -9.79 -16.37 -3.14
CA LYS A 30 -10.61 -16.28 -4.37
C LYS A 30 -9.91 -15.48 -5.48
N TYR A 31 -9.16 -14.43 -5.12
CA TYR A 31 -8.40 -13.61 -6.06
C TYR A 31 -6.95 -14.11 -6.29
N GLY A 32 -6.58 -15.27 -5.72
CA GLY A 32 -5.26 -15.87 -5.91
C GLY A 32 -4.14 -15.23 -5.10
N PHE A 33 -4.45 -14.46 -4.05
CA PHE A 33 -3.44 -13.88 -3.17
C PHE A 33 -2.98 -14.90 -2.11
N SER A 34 -1.66 -14.98 -1.90
CA SER A 34 -1.05 -15.66 -0.76
C SER A 34 -0.98 -14.70 0.42
N ILE A 35 -1.28 -15.21 1.62
CA ILE A 35 -1.30 -14.41 2.84
C ILE A 35 -0.11 -14.80 3.67
N VAL A 36 0.77 -13.84 3.92
CA VAL A 36 1.94 -14.00 4.76
C VAL A 36 1.75 -13.05 5.93
N THR A 37 1.39 -13.59 7.10
CA THR A 37 1.27 -12.79 8.32
C THR A 37 2.61 -12.74 9.04
N SER A 38 3.10 -11.53 9.30
CA SER A 38 4.23 -11.31 10.22
C SER A 38 3.80 -11.63 11.65
N SER A 39 4.77 -12.06 12.48
CA SER A 39 4.53 -12.17 13.92
C SER A 39 4.19 -10.78 14.46
N PRO A 40 3.20 -10.63 15.37
CA PRO A 40 2.82 -9.34 15.96
C PRO A 40 3.98 -8.57 16.63
N LYS A 41 5.09 -9.26 16.91
CA LYS A 41 6.32 -8.69 17.48
C LYS A 41 7.33 -8.20 16.43
N TYR A 42 7.00 -8.24 15.14
CA TYR A 42 7.92 -7.96 14.03
C TYR A 42 7.48 -6.79 13.15
N SER A 43 7.14 -5.67 13.79
CA SER A 43 6.66 -4.44 13.13
C SER A 43 7.68 -3.75 12.21
N GLN A 44 8.97 -4.09 12.34
CA GLN A 44 10.04 -3.55 11.49
C GLN A 44 9.82 -3.83 10.01
N SER A 45 9.20 -4.97 9.68
CA SER A 45 8.86 -5.34 8.30
C SER A 45 7.84 -4.38 7.65
N ASN A 46 7.07 -3.64 8.45
CA ASN A 46 6.02 -2.73 7.99
C ASN A 46 6.41 -1.25 8.00
N GLY A 47 7.64 -0.89 8.40
CA GLY A 47 8.07 0.50 8.52
C GLY A 47 7.91 1.32 7.22
N PHE A 48 8.06 0.68 6.06
CA PHE A 48 7.82 1.32 4.77
C PHE A 48 6.35 1.68 4.55
N ILE A 49 5.44 0.79 4.91
CA ILE A 49 3.98 1.01 4.81
C ILE A 49 3.57 2.09 5.82
N GLU A 50 4.05 2.03 7.06
CA GLU A 50 3.76 3.02 8.10
C GLU A 50 4.21 4.43 7.70
N SER A 51 5.44 4.56 7.18
CA SER A 51 5.97 5.85 6.68
C SER A 51 5.11 6.41 5.54
N ARG A 52 4.68 5.54 4.62
CA ARG A 52 3.79 5.91 3.50
C ARG A 52 2.42 6.37 4.01
N VAL A 53 1.81 5.65 4.96
CA VAL A 53 0.53 6.03 5.57
C VAL A 53 0.65 7.35 6.34
N LYS A 54 1.75 7.57 7.06
CA LYS A 54 2.03 8.84 7.74
C LYS A 54 2.11 10.00 6.75
N ASN A 55 2.84 9.83 5.65
CA ASN A 55 2.91 10.84 4.60
C ASN A 55 1.54 11.08 3.96
N PHE A 56 0.78 10.02 3.67
CA PHE A 56 -0.57 10.14 3.13
C PHE A 56 -1.47 10.98 4.04
N LYS A 57 -1.56 10.66 5.34
CA LYS A 57 -2.39 11.40 6.30
C LYS A 57 -2.02 12.87 6.35
N LYS A 58 -0.72 13.18 6.40
CA LYS A 58 -0.21 14.56 6.40
C LYS A 58 -0.62 15.35 5.15
N HIS A 59 -0.63 14.71 3.99
CA HIS A 59 -1.06 15.37 2.75
C HIS A 59 -2.59 15.45 2.66
N PHE A 60 -3.29 14.42 3.12
CA PHE A 60 -4.74 14.37 3.16
C PHE A 60 -5.34 15.48 4.03
N GLU A 61 -4.78 15.69 5.22
CA GLU A 61 -5.19 16.78 6.13
C GLU A 61 -5.00 18.17 5.50
N LYS A 62 -4.00 18.33 4.63
CA LYS A 62 -3.75 19.59 3.92
C LYS A 62 -4.65 19.78 2.71
N SER A 63 -5.12 18.70 2.10
CA SER A 63 -6.01 18.71 0.95
C SER A 63 -7.48 18.57 1.34
N VAL A 64 -7.85 18.72 2.62
CA VAL A 64 -9.26 18.66 3.06
C VAL A 64 -10.09 19.76 2.39
N ASP A 65 -9.47 20.94 2.21
CA ASP A 65 -10.10 22.08 1.54
C ASP A 65 -9.88 22.07 0.01
N GLU A 66 -9.12 21.10 -0.52
CA GLU A 66 -8.85 20.89 -1.95
C GLU A 66 -9.51 19.59 -2.45
N ASP A 67 -9.29 19.24 -3.72
CA ASP A 67 -9.76 17.98 -4.30
C ASP A 67 -8.91 16.78 -3.80
N PRO A 68 -9.48 15.82 -3.04
CA PRO A 68 -8.76 14.64 -2.58
C PRO A 68 -8.19 13.77 -3.71
N TYR A 69 -8.81 13.78 -4.90
CA TYR A 69 -8.31 13.03 -6.05
C TYR A 69 -7.01 13.62 -6.60
N LEU A 70 -6.83 14.93 -6.50
CA LEU A 70 -5.58 15.60 -6.88
C LEU A 70 -4.46 15.19 -5.94
N MET A 71 -4.73 15.12 -4.63
CA MET A 71 -3.76 14.61 -3.66
C MET A 71 -3.37 13.15 -3.95
N MET A 72 -4.32 12.28 -4.32
CA MET A 72 -3.99 10.91 -4.72
C MET A 72 -3.16 10.85 -6.01
N LEU A 73 -3.36 11.77 -6.94
CA LEU A 73 -2.52 11.89 -8.13
C LEU A 73 -1.08 12.24 -7.73
N VAL A 74 -0.90 13.29 -6.92
CA VAL A 74 0.42 13.71 -6.41
C VAL A 74 1.12 12.56 -5.69
N LEU A 75 0.43 11.86 -4.79
CA LEU A 75 1.00 10.71 -4.08
C LEU A 75 1.53 9.62 -5.03
N ARG A 76 0.83 9.38 -6.15
CA ARG A 76 1.22 8.37 -7.15
C ARG A 76 2.39 8.82 -8.00
N THR A 77 2.56 10.12 -8.24
CA THR A 77 3.56 10.68 -9.15
C THR A 77 4.78 11.26 -8.45
N THR A 78 4.74 11.49 -7.13
CA THR A 78 5.89 11.92 -6.34
C THR A 78 6.96 10.82 -6.31
N PRO A 79 8.20 11.10 -6.78
CA PRO A 79 9.30 10.15 -6.69
C PRO A 79 9.67 9.85 -5.23
N SER A 80 9.97 8.59 -4.94
CA SER A 80 10.56 8.18 -3.67
C SER A 80 12.07 8.42 -3.69
N GLU A 81 12.77 8.18 -2.58
CA GLU A 81 14.24 8.27 -2.49
C GLU A 81 15.00 7.46 -3.56
N ASN A 82 14.38 6.41 -4.09
CA ASN A 82 14.93 5.61 -5.19
C ASN A 82 14.79 6.27 -6.58
N GLY A 83 14.25 7.49 -6.66
CA GLY A 83 14.06 8.25 -7.90
C GLY A 83 12.83 7.86 -8.71
N TYR A 84 12.06 6.85 -8.29
CA TYR A 84 10.86 6.38 -8.99
C TYR A 84 9.60 6.69 -8.19
N SER A 85 8.55 7.11 -8.90
CA SER A 85 7.21 7.26 -8.34
C SER A 85 6.49 5.93 -8.19
N LEU A 86 5.46 5.90 -7.33
CA LEU A 86 4.68 4.69 -7.11
C LEU A 86 4.00 4.21 -8.40
N ALA A 87 3.50 5.16 -9.19
CA ALA A 87 2.92 4.90 -10.49
C ALA A 87 3.92 4.30 -11.48
N GLU A 88 5.16 4.79 -11.49
CA GLU A 88 6.23 4.25 -12.35
C GLU A 88 6.57 2.82 -11.96
N LEU A 89 6.69 2.54 -10.67
CA LEU A 89 6.95 1.20 -10.16
C LEU A 89 5.80 0.23 -10.48
N LEU A 90 4.57 0.72 -10.52
CA LEU A 90 3.38 -0.09 -10.78
C LEU A 90 3.12 -0.31 -12.27
N MET A 91 3.37 0.69 -13.12
CA MET A 91 3.07 0.64 -14.55
C MET A 91 4.28 0.43 -15.45
N GLY A 92 5.49 0.44 -14.89
CA GLY A 92 6.74 0.31 -15.66
C GLY A 92 7.03 1.47 -16.61
N ARG A 93 6.32 2.60 -16.44
CA ARG A 93 6.45 3.79 -17.29
C ARG A 93 6.14 5.07 -16.51
N LYS A 94 6.72 6.19 -16.95
CA LYS A 94 6.44 7.52 -16.41
C LYS A 94 5.03 7.98 -16.77
N ILE A 95 4.24 8.38 -15.77
CA ILE A 95 2.97 9.08 -16.01
C ILE A 95 3.27 10.52 -16.41
N ARG A 96 2.57 11.01 -17.43
CA ARG A 96 2.53 12.43 -17.77
C ARG A 96 1.42 13.09 -16.94
N THR A 97 1.78 14.02 -16.08
CA THR A 97 0.85 14.94 -15.43
C THR A 97 0.81 16.23 -16.24
N ASN A 98 -0.37 16.85 -16.36
CA ASN A 98 -0.55 18.14 -17.03
C ASN A 98 -0.05 19.30 -16.18
#